data_AF-A0A2D4FG96-F1
#
_entry.id   AF-A0A2D4FG96-F1
#
_cell.length_a   1.000
_cell.length_b   1.000
_cell.length_c   1.000
_cell.angle_alpha   90.00
_cell.angle_beta   90.00
_cell.angle_gamma   90.00
#
_symmetry.space_group_name_H-M   'P 1'
#
loop_
_entity.id
_entity.type
_entity.pdbx_description
1 polymer ?
#
loop_
_entity_poly.entity_id
_entity_poly.type
_entity_poly.pdbx_seq_one_letter_code
_entity_poly.pdbx_strand_id
1 'polypeptide(L)'
;VHGEERGGGAPTPVGKMAGIPVEVASLLRPGRCAYFVERKKRFCKMVPAQGRRFCGEHSAEEEEHKRKRIPCPLDPKHTVYEDQLQKHLKKCNSREKPKPVYFVKDINAGLKNETELPEEQQAPISALSKQELDNLIRKLKKASNTINYELKDQILSHQALQEALNDPQNGDAAFKHLKQQASILGNMKRLHLLGPGNCFVEFGAGRGKLSHWLDIALQDARDVHFLLVERASTRFKVDGKHRKSYFERLQVDIQHLCLSKVPLLVEENLSLIGTGKHLCGAATDLALRCLVDTYVNSRAEEKEGSVTKRIKIDCPGQKHSKCAAENQSPIAGIVIALCCHHRCEWRHYVGQ
;
A
#
# COMPACT_ATOMS: atom_id res chain seq x y z
N VAL A 1 -47.61 -54.22 19.34
CA VAL A 1 -46.43 -54.74 20.08
C VAL A 1 -45.20 -54.30 19.28
N HIS A 2 -44.81 -53.04 19.43
CA HIS A 2 -43.73 -52.53 20.29
C HIS A 2 -42.33 -52.84 19.78
N GLY A 3 -41.57 -51.76 19.57
CA GLY A 3 -40.14 -51.74 19.24
C GLY A 3 -39.68 -50.30 19.06
N GLU A 4 -39.75 -49.51 20.12
CA GLU A 4 -39.10 -48.19 20.22
C GLU A 4 -37.57 -48.36 20.17
N GLU A 5 -36.89 -47.64 19.28
CA GLU A 5 -35.48 -47.32 19.46
C GLU A 5 -35.28 -45.83 19.75
N ARG A 6 -34.53 -45.62 20.81
CA ARG A 6 -34.43 -44.41 21.63
C ARG A 6 -33.62 -43.32 20.95
N GLY A 7 -33.91 -42.09 21.33
CA GLY A 7 -33.26 -40.88 20.85
C GLY A 7 -31.74 -40.89 20.97
N GLY A 8 -31.07 -40.54 19.88
CA GLY A 8 -29.69 -40.05 19.89
C GLY A 8 -29.67 -38.65 20.47
N GLY A 9 -29.47 -38.55 21.79
CA GLY A 9 -29.31 -37.28 22.49
C GLY A 9 -28.18 -36.46 21.88
N ALA A 10 -28.41 -35.14 21.77
CA ALA A 10 -27.35 -34.20 21.43
C ALA A 10 -26.17 -34.40 22.39
N PRO A 11 -24.91 -34.41 21.90
CA PRO A 11 -23.76 -34.62 22.76
C PRO A 11 -23.71 -33.51 23.81
N THR A 12 -23.69 -33.92 25.08
CA THR A 12 -23.55 -33.02 26.22
C THR A 12 -22.27 -32.19 26.10
N PRO A 13 -22.30 -30.89 26.39
CA PRO A 13 -21.11 -30.04 26.26
C PRO A 13 -20.13 -30.37 27.39
N VAL A 14 -18.94 -30.88 27.04
CA VAL A 14 -17.81 -31.05 27.98
C VAL A 14 -16.73 -30.03 27.64
N GLY A 15 -16.30 -29.27 28.67
CA GLY A 15 -15.24 -28.25 28.61
C GLY A 15 -15.69 -26.90 28.03
N LYS A 16 -15.36 -25.79 28.70
CA LYS A 16 -15.54 -24.33 28.37
C LYS A 16 -16.74 -23.87 27.49
N MET A 17 -17.74 -24.71 27.25
CA MET A 17 -19.05 -24.37 26.70
C MET A 17 -20.05 -24.00 27.82
N ALA A 18 -19.62 -24.08 29.08
CA ALA A 18 -20.40 -23.63 30.23
C ALA A 18 -20.49 -22.09 30.23
N GLY A 19 -21.51 -21.56 29.56
CA GLY A 19 -21.80 -20.12 29.56
C GLY A 19 -22.28 -19.55 28.23
N ILE A 20 -22.34 -20.33 27.15
CA ILE A 20 -22.89 -19.85 25.87
C ILE A 20 -24.43 -20.04 25.90
N PRO A 21 -25.25 -18.97 25.75
CA PRO A 21 -26.70 -19.08 25.71
C PRO A 21 -27.15 -20.08 24.62
N VAL A 22 -28.18 -20.86 24.90
CA VAL A 22 -28.69 -21.93 24.00
C VAL A 22 -29.02 -21.42 22.59
N GLU A 23 -29.46 -20.16 22.48
CA GLU A 23 -29.71 -19.50 21.19
C GLU A 23 -28.46 -19.39 20.30
N VAL A 24 -27.27 -19.26 20.89
CA VAL A 24 -26.00 -19.12 20.14
C VAL A 24 -25.52 -20.46 19.62
N ALA A 25 -25.85 -21.58 20.27
CA ALA A 25 -25.46 -22.92 19.82
C ALA A 25 -26.03 -23.27 18.43
N SER A 26 -27.20 -22.72 18.09
CA SER A 26 -27.84 -22.86 16.77
C SER A 26 -27.02 -22.27 15.60
N LEU A 27 -26.05 -21.39 15.89
CA LEU A 27 -25.19 -20.76 14.88
C LEU A 27 -24.01 -21.63 14.48
N LEU A 28 -23.78 -22.77 15.15
CA LEU A 28 -22.73 -23.71 14.80
C LEU A 28 -23.10 -24.47 13.52
N ARG A 29 -22.37 -24.21 12.44
CA ARG A 29 -22.60 -24.87 11.15
C ARG A 29 -21.91 -26.24 11.10
N PRO A 30 -22.55 -27.29 10.54
CA PRO A 30 -21.91 -28.58 10.29
C PRO A 30 -20.60 -28.42 9.47
N GLY A 31 -19.56 -29.17 9.84
CA GLY A 31 -18.27 -29.14 9.14
C GLY A 31 -17.47 -27.83 9.32
N ARG A 32 -17.71 -27.08 10.41
CA ARG A 32 -16.97 -25.88 10.79
C ARG A 32 -16.46 -25.96 12.22
N CYS A 33 -15.43 -25.18 12.51
CA CYS A 33 -14.78 -25.17 13.81
C CYS A 33 -15.72 -24.68 14.93
N ALA A 34 -15.80 -25.46 16.01
CA ALA A 34 -16.66 -25.18 17.16
C ALA A 34 -16.17 -24.07 18.09
N TYR A 35 -15.06 -23.40 17.77
CA TYR A 35 -14.53 -22.31 18.60
C TYR A 35 -15.33 -21.02 18.42
N PHE A 36 -15.81 -20.43 19.51
CA PHE A 36 -16.54 -19.16 19.49
C PHE A 36 -15.59 -17.97 19.61
N VAL A 37 -15.59 -17.10 18.60
CA VAL A 37 -14.74 -15.90 18.59
C VAL A 37 -15.51 -14.75 19.24
N GLU A 38 -15.32 -14.54 20.54
CA GLU A 38 -16.05 -13.54 21.35
C GLU A 38 -16.04 -12.14 20.72
N ARG A 39 -14.87 -11.64 20.32
CA ARG A 39 -14.73 -10.31 19.68
C ARG A 39 -15.59 -10.15 18.42
N LYS A 40 -15.84 -11.24 17.69
CA LYS A 40 -16.60 -11.23 16.42
C LYS A 40 -18.02 -11.78 16.58
N LYS A 41 -18.42 -12.15 17.82
CA LYS A 41 -19.72 -12.74 18.18
C LYS A 41 -20.17 -13.84 17.20
N ARG A 42 -19.25 -14.73 16.79
CA ARG A 42 -19.52 -15.82 15.84
C ARG A 42 -18.55 -16.99 15.99
N PHE A 43 -18.99 -18.18 15.59
CA PHE A 43 -18.10 -19.34 15.46
C PHE A 43 -17.04 -19.18 14.37
N CYS A 44 -15.90 -19.83 14.57
CA CYS A 44 -14.80 -19.83 13.62
C CYS A 44 -15.23 -20.48 12.29
N LYS A 45 -14.97 -19.79 11.18
CA LYS A 45 -15.37 -20.24 9.83
C LYS A 45 -14.42 -21.27 9.22
N MET A 46 -13.34 -21.63 9.91
CA MET A 46 -12.34 -22.57 9.42
C MET A 46 -12.89 -24.00 9.48
N VAL A 47 -12.44 -24.83 8.54
CA VAL A 47 -12.83 -26.24 8.43
C VAL A 47 -11.92 -27.09 9.33
N PRO A 48 -12.46 -27.90 10.25
CA PRO A 48 -11.70 -28.88 11.00
C PRO A 48 -11.14 -29.99 10.10
N ALA A 49 -10.09 -30.68 10.54
CA ALA A 49 -9.68 -31.93 9.91
C ALA A 49 -10.80 -32.98 10.08
N GLN A 50 -10.84 -33.99 9.21
CA GLN A 50 -11.85 -35.05 9.28
C GLN A 50 -11.88 -35.69 10.67
N GLY A 51 -13.06 -35.76 11.28
CA GLY A 51 -13.26 -36.28 12.63
C GLY A 51 -12.95 -35.30 13.79
N ARG A 52 -12.50 -34.06 13.52
CA ARG A 52 -12.20 -33.06 14.55
C ARG A 52 -13.28 -32.01 14.70
N ARG A 53 -13.41 -31.44 15.90
CA ARG A 53 -14.34 -30.34 16.24
C ARG A 53 -13.71 -28.97 16.03
N PHE A 54 -12.38 -28.84 16.16
CA PHE A 54 -11.68 -27.57 15.99
C PHE A 54 -10.76 -27.53 14.77
N CYS A 55 -10.56 -26.34 14.19
CA CYS A 55 -9.60 -26.13 13.11
C CYS A 55 -8.16 -26.17 13.64
N GLY A 56 -7.16 -26.28 12.75
CA GLY A 56 -5.75 -26.34 13.15
C GLY A 56 -5.22 -25.15 13.95
N GLU A 57 -5.93 -24.01 13.99
CA GLU A 57 -5.58 -22.86 14.84
C GLU A 57 -6.14 -23.01 16.27
N HIS A 58 -7.30 -23.65 16.42
CA HIS A 58 -7.98 -23.87 17.70
C HIS A 58 -7.93 -25.34 18.17
N SER A 59 -7.08 -26.16 17.55
CA SER A 59 -6.95 -27.59 17.87
C SER A 59 -6.35 -27.87 19.24
N ALA A 60 -5.85 -26.83 19.94
CA ALA A 60 -5.36 -26.92 21.30
C ALA A 60 -6.48 -27.18 22.34
N GLU A 61 -7.75 -27.02 21.98
CA GLU A 61 -8.92 -27.29 22.82
C GLU A 61 -9.30 -28.79 22.86
N GLU A 62 -8.73 -29.62 21.96
CA GLU A 62 -8.89 -31.08 21.97
C GLU A 62 -7.71 -31.71 22.74
N GLU A 63 -7.99 -32.24 23.94
CA GLU A 63 -7.01 -32.69 24.95
C GLU A 63 -6.08 -33.85 24.54
N GLU A 64 -6.23 -34.50 23.38
CA GLU A 64 -5.67 -35.85 23.20
C GLU A 64 -4.44 -36.02 22.28
N HIS A 65 -3.93 -34.98 21.61
CA HIS A 65 -2.66 -35.08 20.87
C HIS A 65 -1.90 -33.74 20.87
N LYS A 66 -1.25 -33.43 22.00
CA LYS A 66 -0.62 -32.12 22.26
C LYS A 66 0.70 -31.94 21.52
N ARG A 67 0.66 -31.67 20.21
CA ARG A 67 1.75 -30.92 19.57
C ARG A 67 1.78 -29.52 20.18
N LYS A 68 2.78 -29.26 21.03
CA LYS A 68 2.92 -27.98 21.74
C LYS A 68 3.08 -26.83 20.74
N ARG A 69 2.23 -25.81 20.83
CA ARG A 69 2.39 -24.55 20.09
C ARG A 69 3.01 -23.52 21.01
N ILE A 70 4.04 -22.83 20.52
CA ILE A 70 4.74 -21.74 21.20
C ILE A 70 4.55 -20.44 20.41
N PRO A 71 4.58 -19.27 21.05
CA PRO A 71 4.64 -18.00 20.33
C PRO A 71 5.88 -17.97 19.44
N CYS A 72 5.77 -17.39 18.24
CA CYS A 72 6.91 -17.29 17.35
C CYS A 72 7.96 -16.35 17.94
N PRO A 73 9.26 -16.76 17.98
CA PRO A 73 10.34 -15.90 18.47
C PRO A 73 10.53 -14.61 17.64
N LEU A 74 10.10 -14.60 16.37
CA LEU A 74 10.21 -13.44 15.48
C LEU A 74 8.99 -12.50 15.57
N ASP A 75 7.84 -12.99 16.02
CA ASP A 75 6.62 -12.18 16.22
C ASP A 75 5.66 -12.92 17.17
N PRO A 76 5.53 -12.48 18.43
CA PRO A 76 4.65 -13.11 19.42
C PRO A 76 3.16 -13.10 19.04
N LYS A 77 2.74 -12.34 18.01
CA LYS A 77 1.33 -12.27 17.57
C LYS A 77 0.83 -13.54 16.90
N HIS A 78 1.70 -14.47 16.52
CA HIS A 78 1.30 -15.78 16.00
C HIS A 78 2.04 -16.92 16.68
N THR A 79 1.47 -18.13 16.58
CA THR A 79 2.00 -19.33 17.23
C THR A 79 2.42 -20.39 16.22
N VAL A 80 3.40 -21.20 16.59
CA VAL A 80 4.02 -22.23 15.74
C VAL A 80 4.12 -23.51 16.55
N TYR A 81 4.03 -24.67 15.90
CA TYR A 81 4.34 -25.91 16.60
C TYR A 81 5.83 -25.98 16.94
N GLU A 82 6.15 -26.31 18.19
CA GLU A 82 7.51 -26.36 18.73
C GLU A 82 8.41 -27.26 17.88
N ASP A 83 7.91 -28.44 17.48
CA ASP A 83 8.57 -29.39 16.59
C ASP A 83 8.82 -28.86 15.16
N GLN A 84 8.12 -27.81 14.73
CA GLN A 84 8.25 -27.19 13.42
C GLN A 84 8.88 -25.79 13.46
N LEU A 85 9.36 -25.33 14.63
CA LEU A 85 9.92 -24.00 14.79
C LEU A 85 11.01 -23.72 13.75
N GLN A 86 11.97 -24.63 13.57
CA GLN A 86 13.07 -24.43 12.62
C GLN A 86 12.59 -24.29 11.17
N LYS A 87 11.60 -25.09 10.76
CA LYS A 87 10.97 -24.96 9.44
C LYS A 87 10.18 -23.66 9.32
N HIS A 88 9.54 -23.22 10.40
CA HIS A 88 8.83 -21.95 10.46
C HIS A 88 9.76 -20.74 10.33
N LEU A 89 10.86 -20.68 11.09
CA LEU A 89 11.80 -19.54 11.08
C LEU A 89 12.32 -19.25 9.66
N LYS A 90 12.54 -20.29 8.85
CA LYS A 90 12.96 -20.16 7.44
C LYS A 90 11.91 -19.54 6.51
N LYS A 91 10.63 -19.60 6.86
CA LYS A 91 9.49 -19.11 6.04
C LYS A 91 8.63 -18.06 6.75
N CYS A 92 9.04 -17.63 7.94
CA CYS A 92 8.29 -16.68 8.73
C CYS A 92 8.23 -15.35 7.99
N ASN A 93 7.03 -14.76 7.91
CA ASN A 93 6.86 -13.45 7.30
C ASN A 93 7.54 -12.34 8.11
N SER A 94 7.71 -12.55 9.42
CA SER A 94 8.35 -11.61 10.34
C SER A 94 9.88 -11.74 10.36
N ARG A 95 10.46 -12.67 9.57
CA ARG A 95 11.91 -12.75 9.39
C ARG A 95 12.40 -11.52 8.63
N GLU A 96 13.52 -10.94 9.08
CA GLU A 96 14.19 -9.87 8.36
C GLU A 96 14.65 -10.38 6.98
N LYS A 97 14.19 -9.70 5.93
CA LYS A 97 14.59 -9.98 4.55
C LYS A 97 15.81 -9.11 4.20
N PRO A 98 16.70 -9.58 3.31
CA PRO A 98 17.75 -8.73 2.78
C PRO A 98 17.12 -7.49 2.16
N LYS A 99 17.67 -6.32 2.51
CA LYS A 99 17.15 -5.04 2.04
C LYS A 99 17.56 -4.86 0.57
N PRO A 100 16.65 -4.44 -0.31
CA PRO A 100 16.97 -4.24 -1.71
C PRO A 100 17.93 -3.05 -1.91
N VAL A 101 18.57 -2.97 -3.08
CA VAL A 101 19.54 -1.90 -3.41
C VAL A 101 18.97 -0.48 -3.35
N TYR A 102 17.66 -0.36 -3.60
CA TYR A 102 16.91 0.89 -3.52
C TYR A 102 16.43 1.24 -2.11
N PHE A 103 16.86 0.48 -1.09
CA PHE A 103 16.60 0.81 0.31
C PHE A 103 17.70 1.76 0.83
N VAL A 104 17.30 2.98 1.19
CA VAL A 104 18.13 3.93 1.94
C VAL A 104 17.36 4.36 3.17
N LYS A 105 17.87 4.01 4.36
CA LYS A 105 17.16 4.25 5.62
C LYS A 105 16.85 5.74 5.78
N ASP A 106 15.59 6.03 6.11
CA ASP A 106 15.07 7.36 6.43
C ASP A 106 15.28 8.45 5.37
N ILE A 107 15.61 8.11 4.11
CA ILE A 107 15.91 9.10 3.05
C ILE A 107 14.76 10.09 2.82
N ASN A 108 13.52 9.64 2.94
CA ASN A 108 12.34 10.49 2.76
C ASN A 108 11.71 10.96 4.07
N ALA A 109 12.31 10.64 5.23
CA ALA A 109 11.73 10.91 6.55
C ALA A 109 11.84 12.37 7.01
N GLY A 110 12.52 13.23 6.26
CA GLY A 110 12.87 14.58 6.70
C GLY A 110 14.10 14.62 7.59
N LEU A 111 14.51 15.83 7.99
CA LEU A 111 15.60 16.04 8.94
C LEU A 111 15.19 15.53 10.33
N LYS A 112 16.15 14.99 11.08
CA LYS A 112 15.97 14.71 12.51
C LYS A 112 16.33 16.00 13.26
N ASN A 113 15.42 16.94 13.41
CA ASN A 113 15.67 18.04 14.36
C ASN A 113 15.30 17.60 15.79
N GLU A 114 16.05 18.10 16.77
CA GLU A 114 15.85 17.93 18.21
C GLU A 114 14.57 18.62 18.74
N THR A 115 13.76 19.21 17.87
CA THR A 115 12.59 20.03 18.21
C THR A 115 11.29 19.23 18.42
N GLU A 116 11.31 17.90 18.30
CA GLU A 116 10.17 17.08 18.73
C GLU A 116 10.03 17.22 20.25
N LEU A 117 9.13 18.09 20.69
CA LEU A 117 8.74 18.19 22.09
C LEU A 117 8.33 16.78 22.56
N PRO A 118 8.88 16.29 23.68
CA PRO A 118 8.51 14.99 24.26
C PRO A 118 6.99 14.84 24.33
N GLU A 119 6.46 13.62 24.14
CA GLU A 119 5.00 13.36 24.19
C GLU A 119 4.34 13.95 25.45
N GLU A 120 5.08 14.00 26.55
CA GLU A 120 4.72 14.59 27.84
C GLU A 120 4.39 16.09 27.80
N GLN A 121 4.87 16.81 26.77
CA GLN A 121 4.64 18.24 26.56
C GLN A 121 3.52 18.53 25.54
N GLN A 122 2.89 17.50 24.98
CA GLN A 122 1.78 17.65 24.03
C GLN A 122 0.44 17.75 24.78
N ALA A 123 -0.20 18.92 24.75
CA ALA A 123 -1.54 19.10 25.30
C ALA A 123 -2.62 18.77 24.27
N PRO A 124 -3.72 18.08 24.64
CA PRO A 124 -4.87 17.91 23.76
C PRO A 124 -5.56 19.25 23.52
N ILE A 125 -6.20 19.42 22.36
CA ILE A 125 -6.96 20.65 22.03
C ILE A 125 -8.00 20.97 23.10
N SER A 126 -8.59 19.95 23.74
CA SER A 126 -9.57 20.11 24.81
C SER A 126 -9.01 20.71 26.11
N ALA A 127 -7.68 20.69 26.31
CA ALA A 127 -7.04 21.30 27.46
C ALA A 127 -6.74 22.80 27.27
N LEU A 128 -6.89 23.32 26.04
CA LEU A 128 -6.64 24.72 25.75
C LEU A 128 -7.75 25.61 26.30
N SER A 129 -7.37 26.74 26.88
CA SER A 129 -8.33 27.78 27.28
C SER A 129 -9.01 28.40 26.06
N LYS A 130 -10.16 29.06 26.28
CA LYS A 130 -10.87 29.79 25.22
C LYS A 130 -9.98 30.82 24.53
N GLN A 131 -9.17 31.56 25.31
CA GLN A 131 -8.28 32.59 24.78
C GLN A 131 -7.18 32.01 23.89
N GLU A 132 -6.61 30.87 24.27
CA GLU A 132 -5.60 30.16 23.46
C GLU A 132 -6.22 29.61 22.16
N LEU A 133 -7.43 29.05 22.25
CA LEU A 133 -8.15 28.55 21.08
C LEU A 133 -8.49 29.69 20.11
N ASP A 134 -8.94 30.84 20.61
CA ASP A 134 -9.21 32.04 19.80
C ASP A 134 -7.93 32.57 19.14
N ASN A 135 -6.80 32.55 19.85
CA ASN A 135 -5.50 32.88 19.30
C ASN A 135 -5.08 31.91 18.17
N LEU A 136 -5.27 30.61 18.35
CA LEU A 136 -4.98 29.59 17.34
C LEU A 136 -5.86 29.78 16.10
N ILE A 137 -7.16 30.00 16.28
CA ILE A 137 -8.10 30.28 15.18
C ILE A 137 -7.68 31.54 14.42
N ARG A 138 -7.27 32.61 15.11
CA ARG A 138 -6.76 33.83 14.46
C ARG A 138 -5.53 33.55 13.61
N LYS A 139 -4.56 32.78 14.12
CA LYS A 139 -3.35 32.38 13.38
C LYS A 139 -3.71 31.56 12.14
N LEU A 140 -4.59 30.57 12.28
CA LEU A 140 -5.05 29.71 11.18
C LEU A 140 -5.78 30.52 10.10
N LYS A 141 -6.70 31.42 10.48
CA LYS A 141 -7.40 32.30 9.53
C LYS A 141 -6.43 33.22 8.80
N LYS A 142 -5.46 33.80 9.50
CA LYS A 142 -4.43 34.64 8.87
C LYS A 142 -3.61 33.85 7.85
N ALA A 143 -3.14 32.66 8.22
CA ALA A 143 -2.40 31.78 7.32
C ALA A 143 -3.25 31.38 6.11
N SER A 144 -4.50 30.93 6.35
CA SER A 144 -5.44 30.55 5.30
C SER A 144 -5.73 31.69 4.33
N ASN A 145 -5.92 32.92 4.81
CA ASN A 145 -6.15 34.08 3.96
C ASN A 145 -4.91 34.50 3.16
N THR A 146 -3.72 34.13 3.63
CA THR A 146 -2.46 34.37 2.90
C THR A 146 -2.28 33.37 1.75
N ILE A 147 -2.87 32.17 1.86
CA ILE A 147 -2.92 31.17 0.80
C ILE A 147 -4.03 31.59 -0.17
N ASN A 148 -3.76 32.57 -1.03
CA ASN A 148 -4.68 33.00 -2.07
C ASN A 148 -4.55 32.08 -3.30
N TYR A 149 -5.09 30.87 -3.22
CA TYR A 149 -5.16 29.94 -4.36
C TYR A 149 -6.56 29.33 -4.47
N GLU A 150 -7.24 29.61 -5.57
CA GLU A 150 -8.53 29.01 -5.89
C GLU A 150 -8.29 27.63 -6.53
N LEU A 151 -8.70 26.56 -5.82
CA LEU A 151 -8.69 25.21 -6.36
C LEU A 151 -9.83 25.07 -7.36
N LYS A 152 -9.51 24.84 -8.63
CA LYS A 152 -10.52 24.55 -9.66
C LYS A 152 -10.91 23.08 -9.59
N ASP A 153 -12.15 22.83 -9.22
CA ASP A 153 -12.71 21.49 -9.27
C ASP A 153 -12.82 21.00 -10.71
N GLN A 154 -12.29 19.81 -10.95
CA GLN A 154 -12.34 19.19 -12.26
C GLN A 154 -12.52 17.68 -12.17
N ILE A 155 -13.71 17.24 -12.57
CA ILE A 155 -14.09 15.83 -12.58
C ILE A 155 -14.18 15.37 -14.04
N LEU A 156 -13.15 14.67 -14.49
CA LEU A 156 -13.14 14.01 -15.80
C LEU A 156 -13.43 12.51 -15.64
N SER A 157 -13.56 11.81 -16.76
CA SER A 157 -13.65 10.36 -16.82
C SER A 157 -12.85 9.85 -18.02
N HIS A 158 -12.29 8.65 -17.91
CA HIS A 158 -11.52 8.02 -18.99
C HIS A 158 -12.26 6.84 -19.59
N GLN A 159 -12.18 6.70 -20.92
CA GLN A 159 -12.88 5.65 -21.69
C GLN A 159 -12.54 4.23 -21.20
N ALA A 160 -11.30 4.00 -20.75
CA ALA A 160 -10.83 2.71 -20.24
C ALA A 160 -11.65 2.15 -19.07
N LEU A 161 -12.41 2.98 -18.34
CA LEU A 161 -13.26 2.53 -17.24
C LEU A 161 -14.75 2.55 -17.58
N GLN A 162 -15.18 2.95 -18.78
CA GLN A 162 -16.60 3.12 -19.11
C GLN A 162 -17.39 1.81 -18.94
N GLU A 163 -16.88 0.69 -19.46
CA GLU A 163 -17.53 -0.61 -19.30
C GLU A 163 -17.65 -1.01 -17.83
N ALA A 164 -16.55 -0.89 -17.08
CA ALA A 164 -16.53 -1.22 -15.66
C ALA A 164 -17.42 -0.29 -14.82
N LEU A 165 -17.60 0.98 -15.22
CA LEU A 165 -18.52 1.90 -14.54
C LEU A 165 -19.98 1.55 -14.80
N ASN A 166 -20.29 0.96 -15.94
CA ASN A 166 -21.66 0.64 -16.35
C ASN A 166 -22.08 -0.80 -15.99
N ASP A 167 -21.17 -1.62 -15.45
CA ASP A 167 -21.48 -2.99 -15.05
C ASP A 167 -22.40 -3.01 -13.80
N PRO A 168 -23.64 -3.54 -13.94
CA PRO A 168 -24.64 -3.56 -12.88
C PRO A 168 -24.30 -4.51 -11.72
N GLN A 169 -23.29 -5.38 -11.87
CA GLN A 169 -22.84 -6.26 -10.80
C GLN A 169 -21.96 -5.54 -9.78
N ASN A 170 -21.54 -4.31 -10.05
CA ASN A 170 -20.73 -3.53 -9.12
C ASN A 170 -21.55 -3.02 -7.95
N GLY A 171 -21.16 -3.41 -6.73
CA GLY A 171 -21.68 -2.78 -5.52
C GLY A 171 -21.18 -1.33 -5.35
N ASP A 172 -21.89 -0.54 -4.55
CA ASP A 172 -21.62 0.90 -4.32
C ASP A 172 -20.17 1.23 -3.96
N ALA A 173 -19.55 0.40 -3.12
CA ALA A 173 -18.15 0.58 -2.70
C ALA A 173 -17.17 0.41 -3.87
N ALA A 174 -17.44 -0.54 -4.78
CA ALA A 174 -16.64 -0.72 -5.99
C ALA A 174 -16.83 0.46 -6.94
N PHE A 175 -18.07 0.91 -7.11
CA PHE A 175 -18.42 2.04 -7.96
C PHE A 175 -17.74 3.35 -7.53
N LYS A 176 -17.70 3.67 -6.23
CA LYS A 176 -16.97 4.84 -5.71
C LYS A 176 -15.49 4.80 -6.09
N HIS A 177 -14.86 3.63 -5.97
CA HIS A 177 -13.47 3.46 -6.35
C HIS A 177 -13.25 3.57 -7.86
N LEU A 178 -14.15 3.06 -8.68
CA LEU A 178 -14.08 3.16 -10.14
C LEU A 178 -14.21 4.62 -10.59
N LYS A 179 -15.18 5.37 -10.08
CA LYS A 179 -15.33 6.80 -10.36
C LYS A 179 -14.06 7.60 -10.05
N GLN A 180 -13.46 7.35 -8.89
CA GLN A 180 -12.21 8.01 -8.49
C GLN A 180 -11.07 7.70 -9.48
N GLN A 181 -10.88 6.42 -9.83
CA GLN A 181 -9.84 6.02 -10.78
C GLN A 181 -10.09 6.58 -12.19
N ALA A 182 -11.35 6.57 -12.65
CA ALA A 182 -11.72 7.15 -13.94
C ALA A 182 -11.39 8.65 -14.00
N SER A 183 -11.58 9.37 -12.89
CA SER A 183 -11.26 10.79 -12.82
C SER A 183 -9.77 11.09 -12.77
N ILE A 184 -9.00 10.27 -12.04
CA ILE A 184 -7.53 10.32 -12.08
C ILE A 184 -7.03 10.15 -13.52
N LEU A 185 -7.47 9.10 -14.21
CA LEU A 185 -7.05 8.83 -15.59
C LEU A 185 -7.52 9.92 -16.57
N GLY A 186 -8.74 10.44 -16.39
CA GLY A 186 -9.26 11.53 -17.23
C GLY A 186 -8.41 12.79 -17.13
N ASN A 187 -8.00 13.15 -15.91
CA ASN A 187 -7.10 14.29 -15.68
C ASN A 187 -5.68 14.01 -16.19
N MET A 188 -5.15 12.79 -16.04
CA MET A 188 -3.85 12.41 -16.61
C MET A 188 -3.85 12.53 -18.14
N LYS A 189 -4.93 12.11 -18.81
CA LYS A 189 -5.09 12.30 -20.27
C LYS A 189 -5.08 13.77 -20.66
N ARG A 190 -5.83 14.61 -19.93
CA ARG A 190 -5.87 16.07 -20.18
C ARG A 190 -4.49 16.72 -20.02
N LEU A 191 -3.71 16.27 -19.04
CA LEU A 191 -2.37 16.77 -18.77
C LEU A 191 -1.29 16.16 -19.69
N HIS A 192 -1.68 15.35 -20.69
CA HIS A 192 -0.77 14.66 -21.62
C HIS A 192 0.26 13.76 -20.91
N LEU A 193 -0.10 13.21 -19.76
CA LEU A 193 0.73 12.27 -18.99
C LEU A 193 0.59 10.82 -19.46
N LEU A 194 -0.36 10.53 -20.36
CA LEU A 194 -0.57 9.20 -20.90
C LEU A 194 0.14 9.09 -22.25
N GLY A 195 1.32 8.47 -22.27
CA GLY A 195 2.12 8.31 -23.49
C GLY A 195 3.20 7.23 -23.35
N PRO A 196 3.91 6.91 -24.44
CA PRO A 196 5.02 5.95 -24.44
C PRO A 196 6.25 6.49 -23.71
N GLY A 197 7.18 5.61 -23.35
CA GLY A 197 8.46 5.98 -22.71
C GLY A 197 8.32 6.48 -21.27
N ASN A 198 7.19 6.19 -20.62
CA ASN A 198 6.89 6.62 -19.26
C ASN A 198 6.93 5.45 -18.28
N CYS A 199 7.45 5.72 -17.08
CA CYS A 199 7.36 4.84 -15.92
C CYS A 199 6.38 5.41 -14.89
N PHE A 200 5.27 4.70 -14.66
CA PHE A 200 4.27 5.07 -13.67
C PHE A 200 4.61 4.45 -12.31
N VAL A 201 4.86 5.28 -11.31
CA VAL A 201 5.14 4.85 -9.94
C VAL A 201 3.85 4.98 -9.13
N GLU A 202 3.19 3.87 -8.79
CA GLU A 202 2.01 3.86 -7.91
C GLU A 202 2.47 3.76 -6.44
N PHE A 203 2.44 4.89 -5.73
CA PHE A 203 2.72 4.95 -4.30
C PHE A 203 1.51 4.48 -3.50
N GLY A 204 1.74 3.53 -2.58
CA GLY A 204 0.65 2.92 -1.81
C GLY A 204 -0.24 2.06 -2.69
N ALA A 205 0.38 1.23 -3.54
CA ALA A 205 -0.32 0.53 -4.61
C ALA A 205 -1.38 -0.46 -4.13
N GLY A 206 -1.27 -0.99 -2.90
CA GLY A 206 -2.22 -1.97 -2.36
C GLY A 206 -2.37 -3.17 -3.30
N ARG A 207 -3.50 -3.25 -4.01
CA ARG A 207 -3.81 -4.31 -4.97
C ARG A 207 -3.33 -4.04 -6.41
N GLY A 208 -2.81 -2.85 -6.71
CA GLY A 208 -2.34 -2.43 -8.05
C GLY A 208 -3.46 -2.03 -9.02
N LYS A 209 -4.60 -1.56 -8.50
CA LYS A 209 -5.77 -1.29 -9.35
C LYS A 209 -5.58 -0.02 -10.21
N LEU A 210 -4.86 0.99 -9.73
CA LEU A 210 -4.66 2.19 -10.54
C LEU A 210 -3.74 1.90 -11.72
N SER A 211 -2.60 1.24 -11.49
CA SER A 211 -1.72 0.76 -12.57
C SER A 211 -2.44 -0.17 -13.54
N HIS A 212 -3.34 -1.03 -13.06
CA HIS A 212 -4.16 -1.89 -13.93
C HIS A 212 -4.99 -1.10 -14.95
N TRP A 213 -5.67 -0.04 -14.50
CA TRP A 213 -6.44 0.80 -15.42
C TRP A 213 -5.56 1.66 -16.32
N LEU A 214 -4.40 2.11 -15.84
CA LEU A 214 -3.43 2.83 -16.65
C LEU A 214 -2.91 1.94 -17.79
N ASP A 215 -2.62 0.67 -17.52
CA ASP A 215 -2.22 -0.29 -18.56
C ASP A 215 -3.30 -0.48 -19.62
N ILE A 216 -4.56 -0.62 -19.23
CA ILE A 216 -5.69 -0.69 -20.18
C ILE A 216 -5.78 0.61 -20.99
N ALA A 217 -5.64 1.78 -20.36
CA ALA A 217 -5.66 3.06 -21.05
C ALA A 217 -4.48 3.27 -22.01
N LEU A 218 -3.37 2.57 -21.76
CA LEU A 218 -2.12 2.64 -22.53
C LEU A 218 -1.91 1.38 -23.38
N GLN A 219 -2.95 0.59 -23.66
CA GLN A 219 -2.84 -0.68 -24.38
C GLN A 219 -2.16 -0.55 -25.75
N ASP A 220 -2.25 0.62 -26.39
CA ASP A 220 -1.67 0.89 -27.71
C ASP A 220 -0.29 1.56 -27.63
N ALA A 221 0.11 2.03 -26.45
CA ALA A 221 1.43 2.59 -26.22
C ALA A 221 2.50 1.48 -26.19
N ARG A 222 3.73 1.88 -26.48
CA ARG A 222 4.92 1.05 -26.34
C ARG A 222 5.76 1.62 -25.21
N ASP A 223 6.65 0.79 -24.66
CA ASP A 223 7.65 1.24 -23.70
C ASP A 223 7.04 1.87 -22.44
N VAL A 224 6.03 1.20 -21.88
CA VAL A 224 5.33 1.63 -20.67
C VAL A 224 5.69 0.70 -19.52
N HIS A 225 6.07 1.32 -18.41
CA HIS A 225 6.54 0.61 -17.23
C HIS A 225 5.73 0.99 -15.99
N PHE A 226 5.54 0.04 -15.08
CA PHE A 226 4.78 0.23 -13.85
C PHE A 226 5.61 -0.24 -12.64
N LEU A 227 5.87 0.68 -11.72
CA LEU A 227 6.47 0.41 -10.42
C LEU A 227 5.43 0.55 -9.31
N LEU A 228 5.13 -0.54 -8.62
CA LEU A 228 4.11 -0.57 -7.58
C LEU A 228 4.78 -0.57 -6.20
N VAL A 229 4.71 0.54 -5.48
CA VAL A 229 5.34 0.70 -4.17
C VAL A 229 4.34 0.39 -3.06
N GLU A 230 4.66 -0.61 -2.23
CA GLU A 230 3.79 -1.03 -1.14
C GLU A 230 4.60 -1.64 0.01
N ARG A 231 4.31 -1.24 1.25
CA ARG A 231 4.99 -1.77 2.45
C ARG A 231 4.53 -3.20 2.77
N ALA A 232 3.25 -3.52 2.55
CA ALA A 232 2.63 -4.77 2.98
C ALA A 232 2.48 -5.81 1.86
N SER A 233 2.46 -7.09 2.22
CA SER A 233 2.07 -8.14 1.27
C SER A 233 0.54 -8.14 1.06
N THR A 234 0.08 -7.64 -0.08
CA THR A 234 -1.36 -7.62 -0.40
C THR A 234 -1.81 -8.93 -1.07
N ARG A 235 -3.02 -9.42 -0.75
CA ARG A 235 -3.67 -10.53 -1.47
C ARG A 235 -4.48 -10.02 -2.65
N PHE A 236 -4.73 -10.88 -3.64
CA PHE A 236 -5.53 -10.55 -4.84
C PHE A 236 -4.95 -9.35 -5.62
N LYS A 237 -3.63 -9.36 -5.80
CA LYS A 237 -2.93 -8.40 -6.66
C LYS A 237 -3.36 -8.62 -8.11
N VAL A 238 -3.48 -7.54 -8.87
CA VAL A 238 -3.85 -7.63 -10.30
C VAL A 238 -2.64 -7.55 -11.24
N ASP A 239 -1.45 -7.34 -10.69
CA ASP A 239 -0.17 -7.19 -11.40
C ASP A 239 0.07 -8.28 -12.44
N GLY A 240 -0.22 -9.55 -12.11
CA GLY A 240 0.04 -10.70 -12.99
C GLY A 240 -0.98 -10.91 -14.12
N LYS A 241 -1.98 -10.03 -14.26
CA LYS A 241 -2.95 -10.10 -15.36
C LYS A 241 -2.42 -9.46 -16.65
N HIS A 242 -1.31 -8.74 -16.57
CA HIS A 242 -0.76 -7.94 -17.65
C HIS A 242 0.38 -8.68 -18.34
N ARG A 243 0.40 -8.68 -19.67
CA ARG A 243 1.40 -9.39 -20.49
C ARG A 243 2.24 -8.48 -21.38
N LYS A 244 1.78 -7.25 -21.65
CA LYS A 244 2.40 -6.34 -22.62
C LYS A 244 3.37 -5.36 -21.94
N SER A 245 2.94 -4.73 -20.86
CA SER A 245 3.73 -3.74 -20.13
C SER A 245 4.53 -4.39 -19.01
N TYR A 246 5.63 -3.74 -18.61
CA TYR A 246 6.45 -4.20 -17.50
C TYR A 246 5.81 -3.81 -16.16
N PHE A 247 5.65 -4.79 -15.26
CA PHE A 247 5.12 -4.59 -13.92
C PHE A 247 6.10 -5.13 -12.88
N GLU A 248 6.65 -4.23 -12.07
CA GLU A 248 7.48 -4.58 -10.92
C GLU A 248 6.86 -4.02 -9.63
N ARG A 249 6.87 -4.81 -8.56
CA ARG A 249 6.37 -4.41 -7.25
C ARG A 249 7.52 -4.29 -6.26
N LEU A 250 7.75 -3.08 -5.78
CA LEU A 250 8.75 -2.76 -4.77
C LEU A 250 8.13 -2.91 -3.38
N GLN A 251 8.48 -3.98 -2.66
CA GLN A 251 8.03 -4.19 -1.29
C GLN A 251 8.91 -3.40 -0.30
N VAL A 252 8.63 -2.10 -0.15
CA VAL A 252 9.41 -1.18 0.68
C VAL A 252 8.53 -0.05 1.22
N ASP A 253 8.87 0.48 2.39
CA ASP A 253 8.23 1.71 2.88
C ASP A 253 8.73 2.92 2.08
N ILE A 254 7.83 3.83 1.70
CA ILE A 254 8.17 5.04 0.96
C ILE A 254 9.21 5.86 1.73
N GLN A 255 9.18 5.82 3.07
CA GLN A 255 10.18 6.45 3.93
C GLN A 255 11.64 6.07 3.60
N HIS A 256 11.85 4.89 3.04
CA HIS A 256 13.18 4.33 2.79
C HIS A 256 13.48 4.06 1.30
N LEU A 257 12.58 4.47 0.41
CA LEU A 257 12.70 4.22 -1.03
C LEU A 257 13.55 5.30 -1.69
N CYS A 258 14.60 4.88 -2.40
CA CYS A 258 15.41 5.72 -3.26
C CYS A 258 15.20 5.29 -4.73
N LEU A 259 14.42 6.06 -5.50
CA LEU A 259 14.06 5.69 -6.87
C LEU A 259 15.28 5.66 -7.81
N SER A 260 16.26 6.54 -7.62
CA SER A 260 17.50 6.56 -8.41
C SER A 260 18.36 5.29 -8.26
N LYS A 261 18.04 4.42 -7.30
CA LYS A 261 18.71 3.12 -7.10
C LYS A 261 17.85 1.94 -7.56
N VAL A 262 16.67 2.18 -8.12
CA VAL A 262 15.81 1.11 -8.66
C VAL A 262 16.40 0.67 -10.00
N PRO A 263 16.78 -0.62 -10.17
CA PRO A 263 17.48 -1.09 -11.37
C PRO A 263 16.82 -0.69 -12.68
N LEU A 264 15.49 -0.85 -12.78
CA LEU A 264 14.72 -0.44 -13.95
C LEU A 264 14.94 1.03 -14.34
N LEU A 265 14.96 1.94 -13.35
CA LEU A 265 15.11 3.37 -13.59
C LEU A 265 16.55 3.80 -13.87
N VAL A 266 17.52 2.97 -13.48
CA VAL A 266 18.94 3.19 -13.77
C VAL A 266 19.29 2.70 -15.17
N GLU A 267 18.69 1.57 -15.57
CA GLU A 267 18.93 0.93 -16.87
C GLU A 267 18.17 1.61 -18.01
N GLU A 268 16.95 2.09 -17.74
CA GLU A 268 16.06 2.68 -18.73
C GLU A 268 15.94 4.20 -18.57
N ASN A 269 16.05 4.94 -19.68
CA ASN A 269 15.87 6.40 -19.68
C ASN A 269 14.39 6.79 -19.80
N LEU A 270 13.61 6.51 -18.76
CA LEU A 270 12.16 6.69 -18.73
C LEU A 270 11.75 7.98 -18.01
N SER A 271 10.71 8.65 -18.48
CA SER A 271 10.11 9.76 -17.73
C SER A 271 9.17 9.24 -16.65
N LEU A 272 9.36 9.70 -15.41
CA LEU A 272 8.64 9.23 -14.24
C LEU A 272 7.34 10.00 -14.03
N ILE A 273 6.28 9.26 -13.72
CA ILE A 273 4.99 9.81 -13.36
C ILE A 273 4.57 9.23 -12.00
N GLY A 274 4.57 10.06 -10.98
CA GLY A 274 4.13 9.68 -9.64
C GLY A 274 2.61 9.61 -9.56
N THR A 275 2.06 8.48 -9.12
CA THR A 275 0.61 8.29 -8.99
C THR A 275 0.23 7.76 -7.61
N GLY A 276 -0.96 8.09 -7.13
CA GLY A 276 -1.47 7.56 -5.86
C GLY A 276 -2.98 7.75 -5.72
N LYS A 277 -3.70 6.70 -5.31
CA LYS A 277 -5.17 6.76 -5.14
C LYS A 277 -5.61 7.13 -3.72
N HIS A 278 -4.88 6.63 -2.74
CA HIS A 278 -5.14 6.77 -1.31
C HIS A 278 -3.85 7.08 -0.57
N LEU A 279 -3.05 7.96 -1.17
CA LEU A 279 -1.80 8.34 -0.57
C LEU A 279 -2.09 9.47 0.40
N CYS A 280 -2.10 9.16 1.70
CA CYS A 280 -2.51 10.11 2.72
C CYS A 280 -1.75 10.01 4.04
N GLY A 281 -1.89 11.07 4.84
CA GLY A 281 -1.06 11.28 6.02
C GLY A 281 0.39 11.53 5.59
N ALA A 282 1.32 11.03 6.39
CA ALA A 282 2.76 11.09 6.11
C ALA A 282 3.15 10.55 4.73
N ALA A 283 2.40 9.59 4.18
CA ALA A 283 2.75 8.92 2.93
C ALA A 283 2.78 9.89 1.73
N THR A 284 1.96 10.95 1.75
CA THR A 284 1.94 11.96 0.69
C THR A 284 3.27 12.72 0.66
N ASP A 285 3.68 13.26 1.81
CA ASP A 285 4.92 14.02 1.92
C ASP A 285 6.16 13.16 1.69
N LEU A 286 6.15 11.92 2.19
CA LEU A 286 7.21 10.93 1.92
C LEU A 286 7.37 10.68 0.42
N ALA A 287 6.27 10.54 -0.33
CA ALA A 287 6.33 10.31 -1.77
C ALA A 287 6.75 11.56 -2.55
N LEU A 288 6.29 12.75 -2.14
CA LEU A 288 6.73 14.01 -2.74
C LEU A 288 8.24 14.19 -2.54
N ARG A 289 8.78 13.94 -1.34
CA ARG A 289 10.22 13.98 -1.09
C ARG A 289 10.99 12.95 -1.91
N CYS A 290 10.47 11.73 -2.03
CA CYS A 290 11.05 10.69 -2.88
C CYS A 290 11.19 11.14 -4.34
N LEU A 291 10.14 11.77 -4.88
CA LEU A 291 10.15 12.33 -6.24
C LEU A 291 11.10 13.52 -6.35
N VAL A 292 11.07 14.47 -5.40
CA VAL A 292 11.96 15.64 -5.41
C VAL A 292 13.43 15.24 -5.34
N ASP A 293 13.79 14.29 -4.47
CA ASP A 293 15.16 13.76 -4.38
C ASP A 293 15.63 13.17 -5.71
N THR A 294 14.77 12.40 -6.37
CA THR A 294 15.03 11.85 -7.71
C THR A 294 15.27 12.96 -8.75
N TYR A 295 14.45 14.00 -8.72
CA TYR A 295 14.60 15.17 -9.60
C TYR A 295 15.91 15.95 -9.35
N VAL A 296 16.30 16.11 -8.09
CA VAL A 296 17.54 16.84 -7.75
C VAL A 296 18.77 16.03 -8.15
N ASN A 297 18.78 14.72 -7.88
CA ASN A 297 19.91 13.85 -8.17
C ASN A 297 20.19 13.76 -9.69
N SER A 298 19.14 13.71 -10.53
CA SER A 298 19.35 13.71 -11.98
C SER A 298 20.06 14.97 -12.49
N ARG A 299 19.77 16.14 -11.88
CA ARG A 299 20.38 17.42 -12.29
C ARG A 299 21.79 17.60 -11.73
N ALA A 300 22.14 16.93 -10.64
CA ALA A 300 23.50 16.94 -10.10
C ALA A 300 24.43 16.13 -11.02
N GLU A 301 23.99 14.96 -11.49
CA GLU A 301 24.74 14.12 -12.44
C GLU A 301 24.96 14.81 -13.79
N GLU A 302 23.98 15.58 -14.29
CA GLU A 302 24.14 16.40 -15.50
C GLU A 302 25.22 17.48 -15.37
N LYS A 303 25.39 18.06 -14.17
CA LYS A 303 26.40 19.09 -13.91
C LYS A 303 27.81 18.53 -13.79
N GLU A 304 27.98 17.35 -13.18
CA GLU A 304 29.27 16.67 -13.09
C GLU A 304 29.71 16.06 -14.44
N GLY A 305 28.77 15.59 -15.26
CA GLY A 305 29.04 15.02 -16.60
C GLY A 305 29.54 16.02 -17.65
N SER A 306 29.48 17.33 -17.39
CA SER A 306 29.91 18.40 -18.30
C SER A 306 31.43 18.67 -18.24
N VAL A 307 32.13 18.20 -17.21
CA VAL A 307 33.53 18.61 -16.96
C VAL A 307 34.58 17.72 -17.66
N THR A 308 34.24 16.54 -18.19
CA THR A 308 35.26 15.54 -18.57
C THR A 308 35.18 14.96 -20.00
N LYS A 309 34.66 15.69 -20.98
CA LYS A 309 34.79 15.29 -22.41
C LYS A 309 35.38 16.40 -23.29
N ARG A 310 36.67 16.66 -23.10
CA ARG A 310 37.56 17.17 -24.17
C ARG A 310 38.73 16.22 -24.35
N ILE A 311 38.53 15.17 -25.15
CA ILE A 311 39.59 14.64 -26.00
C ILE A 311 38.96 14.45 -27.38
N LYS A 312 39.28 15.40 -28.27
CA LYS A 312 39.03 15.32 -29.71
C LYS A 312 40.00 14.30 -30.31
N ILE A 313 39.47 13.28 -30.98
CA ILE A 313 40.15 12.64 -32.12
C ILE A 313 39.08 12.47 -33.20
N ASP A 314 39.27 13.19 -34.30
CA ASP A 314 38.44 13.15 -35.50
C ASP A 314 38.59 11.83 -36.25
N CYS A 315 37.47 11.27 -36.74
CA CYS A 315 37.39 10.49 -37.98
C CYS A 315 35.91 10.42 -38.44
N PRO A 316 35.59 10.69 -39.73
CA PRO A 316 34.21 10.89 -40.18
C PRO A 316 33.58 9.61 -40.75
N GLY A 317 32.34 9.32 -40.34
CA GLY A 317 31.43 8.49 -41.13
C GLY A 317 30.59 7.50 -40.34
N GLN A 318 29.42 7.92 -39.85
CA GLN A 318 28.15 7.20 -40.02
C GLN A 318 27.00 8.00 -39.41
N LYS A 319 26.00 8.30 -40.27
CA LYS A 319 24.76 8.97 -39.92
C LYS A 319 23.84 7.99 -39.20
N HIS A 320 23.69 8.12 -37.89
CA HIS A 320 22.46 7.76 -37.20
C HIS A 320 22.01 8.94 -36.34
N SER A 321 20.92 9.54 -36.79
CA SER A 321 20.27 10.70 -36.20
C SER A 321 19.65 10.35 -34.85
N LYS A 322 20.42 10.41 -33.76
CA LYS A 322 19.86 10.63 -32.42
C LYS A 322 19.52 12.11 -32.30
N CYS A 323 18.33 12.49 -32.75
CA CYS A 323 17.83 13.84 -32.56
C CYS A 323 17.42 14.04 -31.09
N ALA A 324 18.07 15.03 -30.45
CA ALA A 324 17.59 15.84 -29.34
C ALA A 324 17.19 15.11 -28.04
N ALA A 325 18.19 14.72 -27.24
CA ALA A 325 18.02 14.67 -25.78
C ALA A 325 18.05 16.11 -25.23
N GLU A 326 16.98 16.86 -25.47
CA GLU A 326 16.78 18.20 -24.91
C GLU A 326 16.16 18.07 -23.51
N ASN A 327 16.94 18.33 -22.46
CA ASN A 327 16.51 18.78 -21.11
C ASN A 327 15.13 18.29 -20.60
N GLN A 328 14.80 17.00 -20.76
CA GLN A 328 13.56 16.48 -20.19
C GLN A 328 13.78 16.15 -18.73
N SER A 329 12.99 16.80 -17.86
CA SER A 329 12.92 16.45 -16.44
C SER A 329 12.74 14.94 -16.28
N PRO A 330 13.47 14.27 -15.36
CA PRO A 330 13.24 12.85 -15.09
C PRO A 330 11.81 12.60 -14.61
N ILE A 331 11.10 13.62 -14.13
CA ILE A 331 9.72 13.55 -13.67
C ILE A 331 8.82 14.37 -14.58
N ALA A 332 7.92 13.72 -15.30
CA ALA A 332 6.92 14.35 -16.17
C ALA A 332 5.70 14.87 -15.40
N GLY A 333 5.33 14.24 -14.29
CA GLY A 333 4.15 14.69 -13.54
C GLY A 333 3.83 13.88 -12.29
N ILE A 334 2.88 14.42 -11.52
CA ILE A 334 2.38 13.81 -10.28
C ILE A 334 0.86 13.92 -10.27
N VAL A 335 0.16 12.80 -10.01
CA VAL A 335 -1.29 12.76 -9.83
C VAL A 335 -1.65 11.92 -8.62
N ILE A 336 -2.07 12.60 -7.55
CA ILE A 336 -2.37 11.97 -6.27
C ILE A 336 -3.78 12.34 -5.83
N ALA A 337 -4.54 11.35 -5.37
CA ALA A 337 -5.76 11.54 -4.63
C ALA A 337 -5.50 11.32 -3.12
N LEU A 338 -5.87 12.33 -2.33
CA LEU A 338 -5.68 12.37 -0.89
C LEU A 338 -6.89 11.74 -0.16
N CYS A 339 -6.63 10.97 0.90
CA CYS A 339 -7.65 10.45 1.83
C CYS A 339 -7.50 11.04 3.24
N CYS A 340 -8.53 11.71 3.76
CA CYS A 340 -8.41 12.51 5.00
C CYS A 340 -8.51 11.72 6.33
N HIS A 341 -8.08 10.46 6.40
CA HIS A 341 -8.27 9.64 7.61
C HIS A 341 -7.06 9.51 8.54
N HIS A 342 -5.87 9.92 8.12
CA HIS A 342 -4.66 9.75 8.92
C HIS A 342 -4.14 11.09 9.47
N ARG A 343 -3.83 11.10 10.77
CA ARG A 343 -3.17 12.23 11.44
C ARG A 343 -1.75 12.37 10.85
N CYS A 344 -1.44 13.54 10.30
CA CYS A 344 -0.06 13.88 9.97
C CYS A 344 0.71 14.23 11.25
N GLU A 345 1.95 13.80 11.32
CA GLU A 345 2.89 14.24 12.34
C GLU A 345 3.75 15.37 11.77
N TRP A 346 4.16 16.31 12.63
CA TRP A 346 4.91 17.51 12.23
C TRP A 346 6.13 17.14 11.39
N ARG A 347 6.94 16.19 11.87
CA ARG A 347 8.13 15.70 11.19
C ARG A 347 7.85 15.21 9.78
N HIS A 348 6.82 14.39 9.63
CA HIS A 348 6.48 13.84 8.32
C HIS A 348 5.93 14.90 7.37
N TYR A 349 5.18 15.88 7.87
CA TYR A 349 4.55 16.91 7.04
C TYR A 349 5.55 17.99 6.61
N VAL A 350 6.33 18.53 7.56
CA VAL A 350 7.29 19.62 7.30
C VAL A 350 8.64 19.09 6.83
N GLY A 351 8.95 17.82 7.10
CA GLY A 351 10.26 17.23 6.84
C GLY A 351 11.35 17.79 7.75
N GLN A 352 10.96 18.27 8.94
CA GLN A 352 11.82 18.94 9.92
C GLN A 352 11.63 18.37 11.32
#